data_AF-A0A2N7U5I1-F1
#
_entry.id   AF-A0A2N7U5I1-F1
#
_cell.length_a   1.000
_cell.length_b   1.000
_cell.length_c   1.000
_cell.angle_alpha   90.00
_cell.angle_beta   90.00
_cell.angle_gamma   90.00
#
_symmetry.space_group_name_H-M   'P 1'
#
loop_
_entity.id
_entity.type
_entity.pdbx_description
1 polymer ?
#
loop_
_entity_poly.entity_id
_entity_poly.type
_entity_poly.pdbx_seq_one_letter_code
_entity_poly.pdbx_strand_id
1 'polypeptide(L)'
;MSTPTTRHLEPALLGKISLARILEMPLSAFRRFVVRVEQSREYQALASQLLPRLLDGAVLANAPPGNVAGSLGVVRSGGDGFELHFLKRHYACEYRFVVGDALEELPLLARQEGHIRALLPKLRLINTRNRLTLALVRLILHEQAAYLGSGDGTLLRPLTQTQCASHLQAQGSLDMVVDTSRISRLARDLPIVLSQGAPVQLASLMPRPRQVYAHLVEHVIRRERQWMAHGTLEKPLTDQAIANHLRRHGVPLLRRTVTDIRHELAIPDYRHRHGGRGYLSATETFSNPVVLNRQALKTFVPTCPGVYEIRVPSHSLTMDAKDTRQKNPLQQETLKNIQPLPISNIVYIGSAGNLRKRLSDHHSGRSGNHVLYRYITKGYARVRYNLVDQNWRQAERDLYQLFCRIFGSPPQCNRMSP
;
A
#
# COMPACT_ATOMS: atom_id res chain seq x y z
N MET A 1 44.01 14.39 31.40
CA MET A 1 42.54 14.29 31.20
C MET A 1 42.25 14.59 29.74
N SER A 2 41.79 13.61 28.97
CA SER A 2 41.55 13.80 27.53
C SER A 2 40.17 14.42 27.30
N THR A 3 40.12 15.60 26.71
CA THR A 3 38.86 16.27 26.35
C THR A 3 38.10 15.43 25.31
N PRO A 4 36.78 15.23 25.46
CA PRO A 4 36.00 14.46 24.49
C PRO A 4 35.94 15.24 23.18
N THR A 5 36.56 14.68 22.13
CA THR A 5 36.55 15.28 20.79
C THR A 5 35.13 15.23 20.25
N THR A 6 34.44 16.37 20.24
CA THR A 6 33.13 16.54 19.61
C THR A 6 33.29 16.24 18.11
N ARG A 7 32.88 15.04 17.69
CA ARG A 7 32.87 14.64 16.28
C ARG A 7 31.91 15.53 15.50
N HIS A 8 32.44 16.61 14.93
CA HIS A 8 31.70 17.45 14.00
C HIS A 8 31.26 16.58 12.81
N LEU A 9 29.96 16.59 12.54
CA LEU A 9 29.41 15.89 11.38
C LEU A 9 29.76 16.67 10.11
N GLU A 10 30.31 15.95 9.12
CA GLU A 10 30.64 16.49 7.80
C GLU A 10 29.46 17.28 7.19
N PRO A 11 29.68 18.49 6.65
CA PRO A 11 28.60 19.33 6.10
C PRO A 11 27.77 18.61 5.01
N ALA A 12 28.40 17.78 4.19
CA ALA A 12 27.72 16.98 3.18
C ALA A 12 26.78 15.91 3.80
N LEU A 13 27.15 15.34 4.96
CA LEU A 13 26.32 14.39 5.69
C LEU A 13 25.14 15.10 6.37
N LEU A 14 25.37 16.28 6.97
CA LEU A 14 24.31 17.14 7.51
C LEU A 14 23.29 17.56 6.44
N GLY A 15 23.75 17.88 5.23
CA GLY A 15 22.89 18.14 4.07
C GLY A 15 22.00 16.93 3.72
N LYS A 16 22.60 15.73 3.61
CA LYS A 16 21.87 14.47 3.36
C LYS A 16 20.82 14.17 4.45
N ILE A 17 21.16 14.38 5.73
CA ILE A 17 20.23 14.18 6.87
C ILE A 17 19.09 15.21 6.83
N SER A 18 19.37 16.46 6.50
CA SER A 18 18.36 17.53 6.40
C SER A 18 17.39 17.26 5.25
N LEU A 19 17.90 16.83 4.09
CA LEU A 19 17.10 16.41 2.95
C LEU A 19 16.24 15.17 3.28
N ALA A 20 16.83 14.14 3.89
CA ALA A 20 16.08 12.98 4.35
C ALA A 20 14.86 13.37 5.21
N ARG A 21 15.07 14.25 6.20
CA ARG A 21 14.01 14.73 7.10
C ARG A 21 12.93 15.55 6.40
N ILE A 22 13.25 16.35 5.37
CA ILE A 22 12.23 17.14 4.66
C ILE A 22 11.38 16.27 3.72
N LEU A 23 11.98 15.23 3.11
CA LEU A 23 11.26 14.29 2.25
C LEU A 23 10.27 13.43 3.04
N GLU A 24 10.67 12.93 4.21
CA GLU A 24 9.81 12.14 5.12
C GLU A 24 8.74 12.98 5.84
N MET A 25 8.74 14.31 5.69
CA MET A 25 7.86 15.18 6.46
C MET A 25 6.41 15.09 5.97
N PRO A 26 5.44 14.73 6.84
CA PRO A 26 4.02 14.70 6.47
C PRO A 26 3.54 16.07 6.01
N LEU A 27 2.57 16.11 5.08
CA LEU A 27 2.11 17.33 4.42
C LEU A 27 1.73 18.48 5.38
N SER A 28 1.09 18.18 6.52
CA SER A 28 0.73 19.18 7.53
C SER A 28 1.95 19.72 8.31
N ALA A 29 2.96 18.90 8.55
CA ALA A 29 4.22 19.32 9.14
C ALA A 29 5.06 20.12 8.13
N PHE A 30 5.10 19.69 6.87
CA PHE A 30 5.80 20.41 5.80
C PHE A 30 5.17 21.78 5.53
N ARG A 31 3.83 21.90 5.49
CA ARG A 31 3.16 23.20 5.39
C ARG A 31 3.55 24.13 6.54
N ARG A 32 3.59 23.63 7.79
CA ARG A 32 4.06 24.39 8.96
C ARG A 32 5.55 24.71 8.92
N PHE A 33 6.37 23.91 8.23
CA PHE A 33 7.77 24.26 7.98
C PHE A 33 7.86 25.44 7.00
N VAL A 34 7.21 25.36 5.83
CA VAL A 34 7.21 26.44 4.83
C VAL A 34 6.70 27.76 5.44
N VAL A 35 5.54 27.75 6.11
CA VAL A 35 4.98 28.95 6.77
C VAL A 35 5.95 29.56 7.80
N ARG A 36 6.66 28.75 8.59
CA ARG A 36 7.67 29.25 9.55
C ARG A 36 8.92 29.80 8.87
N VAL A 37 9.24 29.36 7.65
CA VAL A 37 10.31 29.95 6.85
C VAL A 37 9.85 31.31 6.31
N GLU A 38 8.66 31.40 5.74
CA GLU A 38 8.08 32.65 5.22
C GLU A 38 7.84 33.71 6.31
N GLN A 39 7.55 33.28 7.54
CA GLN A 39 7.39 34.16 8.72
C GLN A 39 8.71 34.49 9.42
N SER A 40 9.86 33.98 8.96
CA SER A 40 11.14 34.21 9.63
C SER A 40 11.71 35.61 9.32
N ARG A 41 12.45 36.20 10.27
CA ARG A 41 13.05 37.54 10.10
C ARG A 41 13.97 37.59 8.87
N GLU A 42 14.70 36.50 8.62
CA GLU A 42 15.59 36.37 7.46
C GLU A 42 14.82 36.32 6.13
N TYR A 43 13.64 35.72 6.08
CA TYR A 43 12.78 35.77 4.89
C TYR A 43 12.20 37.16 4.67
N GLN A 44 11.71 37.82 5.73
CA GLN A 44 11.15 39.17 5.65
C GLN A 44 12.21 40.20 5.21
N ALA A 45 13.45 40.09 5.70
CA ALA A 45 14.57 40.93 5.27
C ALA A 45 14.94 40.77 3.78
N LEU A 46 14.63 39.62 3.17
CA LEU A 46 14.95 39.26 1.79
C LEU A 46 13.72 39.22 0.88
N ALA A 47 12.54 39.61 1.37
CA ALA A 47 11.28 39.41 0.66
C ALA A 47 11.19 40.14 -0.68
N SER A 48 11.84 41.31 -0.81
CA SER A 48 11.94 42.07 -2.07
C SER A 48 12.87 41.43 -3.10
N GLN A 49 13.84 40.62 -2.66
CA GLN A 49 14.78 39.89 -3.51
C GLN A 49 14.32 38.45 -3.82
N LEU A 50 13.21 38.01 -3.22
CA LEU A 50 12.69 36.65 -3.33
C LEU A 50 11.43 36.61 -4.21
N LEU A 51 11.47 35.81 -5.26
CA LEU A 51 10.34 35.52 -6.14
C LEU A 51 9.76 34.13 -5.82
N PRO A 52 8.73 34.03 -4.96
CA PRO A 52 8.00 32.78 -4.75
C PRO A 52 7.05 32.55 -5.93
N ARG A 53 7.36 31.62 -6.83
CA ARG A 53 6.51 31.27 -7.98
C ARG A 53 5.99 29.84 -7.88
N LEU A 54 5.01 29.48 -8.70
CA LEU A 54 4.65 28.07 -8.90
C LEU A 54 5.73 27.39 -9.75
N LEU A 55 5.95 26.11 -9.50
CA LEU A 55 6.76 25.25 -10.37
C LEU A 55 6.14 25.17 -11.77
N ASP A 56 6.97 25.08 -12.80
CA ASP A 56 6.51 25.14 -14.18
C ASP A 56 5.55 23.98 -14.50
N GLY A 57 4.32 24.34 -14.90
CA GLY A 57 3.19 23.44 -15.13
C GLY A 57 2.57 22.81 -13.86
N ALA A 58 2.79 23.38 -12.66
CA ALA A 58 2.04 23.01 -11.47
C ALA A 58 0.75 23.85 -11.37
N VAL A 59 -0.40 23.17 -11.22
CA VAL A 59 -1.72 23.80 -11.19
C VAL A 59 -2.28 23.80 -9.77
N LEU A 60 -2.96 24.87 -9.36
CA LEU A 60 -3.67 24.95 -8.07
C LEU A 60 -5.15 24.58 -8.25
N ALA A 61 -5.71 23.85 -7.29
CA ALA A 61 -7.13 23.55 -7.27
C ALA A 61 -7.95 24.81 -6.91
N ASN A 62 -8.85 25.25 -7.79
CA ASN A 62 -9.72 26.43 -7.57
C ASN A 62 -10.62 26.30 -6.33
N ALA A 63 -11.03 25.07 -5.97
CA ALA A 63 -11.72 24.77 -4.72
C ALA A 63 -11.42 23.31 -4.27
N PRO A 64 -11.27 23.03 -2.97
CA PRO A 64 -11.16 21.67 -2.47
C PRO A 64 -12.51 20.93 -2.54
N PRO A 65 -12.61 19.77 -3.22
CA PRO A 65 -13.87 19.01 -3.30
C PRO A 65 -14.19 18.31 -1.97
N GLY A 66 -14.90 19.01 -1.08
CA GLY A 66 -15.30 18.47 0.23
C GLY A 66 -14.14 18.32 1.22
N ASN A 67 -14.25 17.36 2.14
CA ASN A 67 -13.33 17.22 3.28
C ASN A 67 -12.00 16.51 2.92
N VAL A 68 -11.25 17.09 1.97
CA VAL A 68 -9.96 16.58 1.47
C VAL A 68 -8.76 16.90 2.40
N ALA A 69 -9.04 17.20 3.66
CA ALA A 69 -8.07 17.74 4.61
C ALA A 69 -6.88 16.78 4.81
N GLY A 70 -5.71 17.18 4.32
CA GLY A 70 -4.46 16.41 4.45
C GLY A 70 -3.90 15.83 3.14
N SER A 71 -4.60 15.95 2.01
CA SER A 71 -4.08 15.52 0.71
C SER A 71 -3.15 16.55 0.05
N LEU A 72 -2.27 16.08 -0.85
CA LEU A 72 -1.36 16.90 -1.66
C LEU A 72 -2.14 17.68 -2.74
N GLY A 73 -3.01 16.98 -3.44
CA GLY A 73 -3.73 17.46 -4.62
C GLY A 73 -4.85 16.51 -5.04
N VAL A 74 -5.63 16.94 -6.02
CA VAL A 74 -6.67 16.16 -6.70
C VAL A 74 -6.21 15.87 -8.12
N VAL A 75 -6.23 14.60 -8.53
CA VAL A 75 -5.95 14.18 -9.89
C VAL A 75 -7.16 14.50 -10.76
N ARG A 76 -6.94 15.20 -11.87
CA ARG A 76 -7.96 15.51 -12.88
C ARG A 76 -7.55 14.96 -14.23
N SER A 77 -8.54 14.65 -15.05
CA SER A 77 -8.34 14.43 -16.49
C SER A 77 -8.23 15.80 -17.17
N GLY A 78 -7.24 15.96 -18.03
CA GLY A 78 -7.02 17.12 -18.91
C GLY A 78 -6.70 16.66 -20.33
N GLY A 79 -6.42 17.60 -21.24
CA GLY A 79 -6.23 17.29 -22.67
C GLY A 79 -5.17 16.21 -22.94
N ASP A 80 -4.03 16.28 -22.26
CA ASP A 80 -2.88 15.38 -22.45
C ASP A 80 -2.83 14.21 -21.43
N GLY A 81 -3.95 13.90 -20.76
CA GLY A 81 -4.06 12.78 -19.81
C GLY A 81 -4.40 13.21 -18.39
N PHE A 82 -3.53 12.93 -17.41
CA PHE A 82 -3.81 13.16 -15.99
C PHE A 82 -2.84 14.15 -15.34
N GLU A 83 -3.40 15.13 -14.65
CA GLU A 83 -2.65 16.18 -13.94
C GLU A 83 -3.05 16.28 -12.46
N LEU A 84 -2.12 16.72 -11.61
CA LEU A 84 -2.38 16.95 -10.19
C LEU A 84 -2.64 18.44 -9.93
N HIS A 85 -3.86 18.75 -9.49
CA HIS A 85 -4.25 20.06 -8.99
C HIS A 85 -3.92 20.15 -7.50
N PHE A 86 -2.87 20.87 -7.13
CA PHE A 86 -2.39 20.98 -5.75
C PHE A 86 -3.38 21.75 -4.87
N LEU A 87 -3.67 21.23 -3.67
CA LEU A 87 -4.61 21.85 -2.72
C LEU A 87 -4.05 23.08 -2.00
N LYS A 88 -2.72 23.28 -2.02
CA LYS A 88 -2.02 24.39 -1.34
C LYS A 88 -0.74 24.78 -2.09
N ARG A 89 -0.52 26.09 -2.29
CA ARG A 89 0.69 26.68 -2.91
C ARG A 89 2.00 26.16 -2.31
N HIS A 90 2.07 25.98 -1.00
CA HIS A 90 3.25 25.46 -0.27
C HIS A 90 3.81 24.12 -0.81
N TYR A 91 3.00 23.32 -1.51
CA TYR A 91 3.42 22.02 -2.09
C TYR A 91 3.88 22.11 -3.55
N ALA A 92 3.65 23.26 -4.19
CA ALA A 92 3.86 23.51 -5.61
C ALA A 92 4.73 24.76 -5.87
N CYS A 93 5.15 25.49 -4.84
CA CYS A 93 6.00 26.66 -4.97
C CYS A 93 7.49 26.30 -5.10
N GLU A 94 8.23 27.17 -5.77
CA GLU A 94 9.66 27.33 -5.62
C GLU A 94 10.01 28.80 -5.35
N TYR A 95 11.10 29.01 -4.63
CA TYR A 95 11.65 30.33 -4.32
C TYR A 95 12.90 30.54 -5.18
N ARG A 96 12.89 31.56 -6.02
CA ARG A 96 14.07 32.07 -6.74
C ARG A 96 14.50 33.39 -6.13
N PHE A 97 15.77 33.74 -6.29
CA PHE A 97 16.25 35.09 -5.97
C PHE A 97 16.31 35.91 -7.26
N VAL A 98 16.05 37.21 -7.16
CA VAL A 98 16.10 38.18 -8.26
C VAL A 98 17.20 39.17 -7.93
N VAL A 99 18.16 39.32 -8.85
CA VAL A 99 19.39 40.10 -8.62
C VAL A 99 19.64 40.97 -9.87
N GLY A 100 18.92 42.09 -9.95
CA GLY A 100 18.82 42.88 -11.18
C GLY A 100 18.03 42.13 -12.27
N ASP A 101 18.33 42.42 -13.54
CA ASP A 101 17.65 41.82 -14.71
C ASP A 101 18.12 40.38 -15.02
N ALA A 102 19.10 39.85 -14.28
CA ALA A 102 19.66 38.52 -14.47
C ALA A 102 19.23 37.54 -13.36
N LEU A 103 19.15 36.25 -13.70
CA LEU A 103 18.56 35.20 -12.88
C LEU A 103 19.58 34.24 -12.23
N GLU A 104 20.80 34.73 -11.97
CA GLU A 104 21.92 34.06 -11.27
C GLU A 104 22.80 35.13 -10.55
N GLU A 105 23.74 34.85 -9.63
CA GLU A 105 24.21 33.56 -9.09
C GLU A 105 24.27 33.64 -7.54
N LEU A 106 23.65 32.67 -6.87
CA LEU A 106 23.34 32.68 -5.43
C LEU A 106 24.51 32.49 -4.43
N PRO A 107 25.56 31.70 -4.74
CA PRO A 107 26.70 31.47 -3.85
C PRO A 107 27.52 32.72 -3.51
N LEU A 108 27.50 33.75 -4.36
CA LEU A 108 28.23 35.00 -4.13
C LEU A 108 27.55 35.86 -3.06
N LEU A 109 26.24 36.08 -3.18
CA LEU A 109 25.44 36.83 -2.19
C LEU A 109 25.42 36.13 -0.82
N ALA A 110 25.33 34.80 -0.80
CA ALA A 110 25.34 34.01 0.43
C ALA A 110 26.67 34.07 1.22
N ARG A 111 27.75 34.62 0.64
CA ARG A 111 29.02 34.88 1.32
C ARG A 111 29.05 36.25 2.03
N GLN A 112 28.22 37.20 1.61
CA GLN A 112 28.24 38.58 2.11
C GLN A 112 27.14 38.83 3.16
N GLU A 113 25.97 38.22 3.03
CA GLU A 113 24.85 38.45 3.95
C GLU A 113 24.54 37.27 4.88
N GLY A 114 24.58 37.52 6.20
CA GLY A 114 24.27 36.51 7.22
C GLY A 114 22.84 35.96 7.14
N HIS A 115 21.87 36.79 6.73
CA HIS A 115 20.48 36.37 6.54
C HIS A 115 20.32 35.38 5.38
N ILE A 116 20.98 35.63 4.24
CA ILE A 116 20.98 34.70 3.09
C ILE A 116 21.58 33.35 3.51
N ARG A 117 22.70 33.34 4.23
CA ARG A 117 23.37 32.12 4.70
C ARG A 117 22.47 31.24 5.58
N ALA A 118 21.61 31.84 6.41
CA ALA A 118 20.65 31.13 7.27
C ALA A 118 19.36 30.68 6.55
N LEU A 119 18.91 31.44 5.53
CA LEU A 119 17.67 31.18 4.82
C LEU A 119 17.83 30.21 3.64
N LEU A 120 18.90 30.37 2.85
CA LEU A 120 19.11 29.64 1.60
C LEU A 120 19.05 28.10 1.74
N PRO A 121 19.61 27.46 2.79
CA PRO A 121 19.45 26.01 2.97
C PRO A 121 17.99 25.59 3.15
N LYS A 122 17.18 26.40 3.85
CA LYS A 122 15.76 26.12 4.09
C LYS A 122 14.96 26.19 2.79
N LEU A 123 15.20 27.23 1.97
CA LEU A 123 14.56 27.38 0.65
C LEU A 123 14.98 26.28 -0.33
N ARG A 124 16.27 25.91 -0.36
CA ARG A 124 16.76 24.79 -1.17
C ARG A 124 16.09 23.46 -0.81
N LEU A 125 15.84 23.20 0.48
CA LEU A 125 15.09 22.02 0.92
C LEU A 125 13.62 22.03 0.46
N ILE A 126 12.96 23.19 0.46
CA ILE A 126 11.59 23.35 -0.04
C ILE A 126 11.52 23.12 -1.55
N ASN A 127 12.35 23.84 -2.32
CA ASN A 127 12.43 23.70 -3.78
C ASN A 127 12.72 22.24 -4.17
N THR A 128 13.69 21.61 -3.50
CA THR A 128 14.07 20.21 -3.69
C THR A 128 12.89 19.26 -3.50
N ARG A 129 12.18 19.37 -2.36
CA ARG A 129 11.02 18.50 -2.08
C ARG A 129 9.90 18.73 -3.09
N ASN A 130 9.57 19.99 -3.40
CA ASN A 130 8.45 20.31 -4.29
C ASN A 130 8.74 19.89 -5.75
N ARG A 131 9.96 20.14 -6.25
CA ARG A 131 10.40 19.67 -7.58
C ARG A 131 10.36 18.14 -7.70
N LEU A 132 10.92 17.42 -6.73
CA LEU A 132 10.89 15.96 -6.72
C LEU A 132 9.45 15.42 -6.59
N THR A 133 8.58 16.10 -5.82
CA THR A 133 7.16 15.75 -5.70
C THR A 133 6.44 15.89 -7.04
N LEU A 134 6.59 17.03 -7.71
CA LEU A 134 5.96 17.29 -9.01
C LEU A 134 6.43 16.29 -10.07
N ALA A 135 7.74 16.07 -10.19
CA ALA A 135 8.31 15.16 -11.17
C ALA A 135 7.88 13.70 -10.92
N LEU A 136 7.93 13.22 -9.67
CA LEU A 136 7.47 11.88 -9.31
C LEU A 136 5.97 11.69 -9.56
N VAL A 137 5.14 12.67 -9.20
CA VAL A 137 3.70 12.60 -9.47
C VAL A 137 3.43 12.55 -10.98
N ARG A 138 4.04 13.42 -11.78
CA ARG A 138 3.87 13.41 -13.25
C ARG A 138 4.23 12.05 -13.85
N LEU A 139 5.38 11.49 -13.46
CA LEU A 139 5.80 10.16 -13.91
C LEU A 139 4.75 9.09 -13.56
N ILE A 140 4.28 9.06 -12.31
CA ILE A 140 3.28 8.09 -11.86
C ILE A 140 1.95 8.26 -12.60
N LEU A 141 1.47 9.50 -12.78
CA LEU A 141 0.21 9.76 -13.49
C LEU A 141 0.29 9.36 -14.98
N HIS A 142 1.43 9.61 -15.62
CA HIS A 142 1.69 9.18 -17.00
C HIS A 142 1.74 7.64 -17.11
N GLU A 143 2.56 6.97 -16.31
CA GLU A 143 2.74 5.52 -16.37
C GLU A 143 1.46 4.74 -16.02
N GLN A 144 0.58 5.31 -15.18
CA GLN A 144 -0.68 4.71 -14.74
C GLN A 144 -1.92 5.27 -15.44
N ALA A 145 -1.79 6.04 -16.52
CA ALA A 145 -2.91 6.72 -17.18
C ALA A 145 -4.09 5.78 -17.55
N ALA A 146 -3.78 4.57 -18.07
CA ALA A 146 -4.81 3.58 -18.42
C ALA A 146 -5.63 3.09 -17.20
N TYR A 147 -4.99 2.92 -16.05
CA TYR A 147 -5.66 2.62 -14.79
C TYR A 147 -6.49 3.81 -14.28
N LEU A 148 -5.94 5.02 -14.34
CA LEU A 148 -6.59 6.23 -13.85
C LEU A 148 -7.86 6.60 -14.61
N GLY A 149 -7.90 6.34 -15.93
CA GLY A 149 -9.08 6.59 -16.76
C GLY A 149 -10.18 5.53 -16.66
N SER A 150 -9.83 4.28 -16.39
CA SER A 150 -10.77 3.15 -16.36
C SER A 150 -11.22 2.75 -14.94
N GLY A 151 -10.36 2.96 -13.94
CA GLY A 151 -10.46 2.31 -12.63
C GLY A 151 -10.16 0.80 -12.64
N ASP A 152 -9.87 0.20 -13.79
CA ASP A 152 -9.63 -1.24 -13.92
C ASP A 152 -8.22 -1.59 -13.42
N GLY A 153 -8.14 -2.27 -12.29
CA GLY A 153 -6.89 -2.70 -11.68
C GLY A 153 -6.02 -3.61 -12.57
N THR A 154 -6.58 -4.22 -13.62
CA THR A 154 -5.79 -5.00 -14.59
C THR A 154 -4.96 -4.12 -15.53
N LEU A 155 -5.32 -2.84 -15.68
CA LEU A 155 -4.56 -1.84 -16.44
C LEU A 155 -3.50 -1.11 -15.60
N LEU A 156 -3.36 -1.47 -14.31
CA LEU A 156 -2.33 -0.93 -13.43
C LEU A 156 -0.95 -1.53 -13.78
N ARG A 157 0.00 -0.68 -14.18
CA ARG A 157 1.30 -1.13 -14.67
C ARG A 157 2.32 -1.29 -13.52
N PRO A 158 3.21 -2.30 -13.56
CA PRO A 158 4.29 -2.41 -12.58
C PRO A 158 5.23 -1.21 -12.63
N LEU A 159 5.37 -0.51 -11.51
CA LEU A 159 6.23 0.68 -11.43
C LEU A 159 6.92 0.70 -10.07
N THR A 160 8.15 0.19 -10.02
CA THR A 160 8.94 0.16 -8.78
C THR A 160 9.57 1.52 -8.47
N GLN A 161 9.87 1.76 -7.18
CA GLN A 161 10.59 2.96 -6.74
C GLN A 161 11.98 3.10 -7.41
N THR A 162 12.62 1.97 -7.76
CA THR A 162 13.89 1.98 -8.51
C THR A 162 13.68 2.41 -9.96
N GLN A 163 12.65 1.90 -10.65
CA GLN A 163 12.29 2.39 -11.99
C GLN A 163 11.96 3.88 -11.98
N CYS A 164 11.21 4.35 -10.97
CA CYS A 164 10.94 5.79 -10.81
C CYS A 164 12.23 6.60 -10.66
N ALA A 165 13.17 6.14 -9.83
CA ALA A 165 14.46 6.80 -9.67
C ALA A 165 15.25 6.83 -10.98
N SER A 166 15.33 5.70 -11.71
CA SER A 166 16.01 5.62 -13.01
C SER A 166 15.37 6.51 -14.08
N HIS A 167 14.04 6.54 -14.19
CA HIS A 167 13.33 7.38 -15.18
C HIS A 167 13.56 8.87 -14.88
N LEU A 168 13.42 9.29 -13.61
CA LEU A 168 13.66 10.68 -13.21
C LEU A 168 15.13 11.10 -13.35
N GLN A 169 16.07 10.19 -13.08
CA GLN A 169 17.50 10.44 -13.27
C GLN A 169 17.88 10.56 -14.76
N ALA A 170 17.24 9.79 -15.64
CA ALA A 170 17.46 9.83 -17.09
C ALA A 170 16.84 11.07 -17.75
N GLN A 171 15.78 11.63 -17.19
CA GLN A 171 15.16 12.88 -17.69
C GLN A 171 16.02 14.14 -17.46
N GLY A 172 17.01 14.09 -16.55
CA GLY A 172 17.94 15.21 -16.30
C GLY A 172 17.31 16.49 -15.73
N SER A 173 16.01 16.54 -15.49
CA SER A 173 15.22 17.75 -15.15
C SER A 173 15.28 18.17 -13.68
N LEU A 174 16.19 17.59 -12.90
CA LEU A 174 16.31 17.82 -11.45
C LEU A 174 17.77 18.03 -11.06
N ASP A 175 18.04 19.16 -10.38
CA ASP A 175 19.35 19.55 -9.84
C ASP A 175 19.80 18.70 -8.63
N MET A 176 19.47 17.40 -8.62
CA MET A 176 19.83 16.45 -7.58
C MET A 176 19.89 15.02 -8.12
N VAL A 177 20.78 14.21 -7.55
CA VAL A 177 20.72 12.75 -7.73
C VAL A 177 19.39 12.21 -7.21
N VAL A 178 18.66 11.44 -8.03
CA VAL A 178 17.42 10.78 -7.63
C VAL A 178 17.73 9.31 -7.34
N ASP A 179 17.51 8.89 -6.09
CA ASP A 179 17.75 7.51 -5.65
C ASP A 179 16.48 6.89 -5.04
N THR A 180 16.44 5.55 -5.03
CA THR A 180 15.29 4.77 -4.51
C THR A 180 14.94 5.14 -3.07
N SER A 181 15.91 5.55 -2.24
CA SER A 181 15.63 5.95 -0.86
C SER A 181 14.90 7.29 -0.80
N ARG A 182 15.27 8.28 -1.64
CA ARG A 182 14.54 9.56 -1.74
C ARG A 182 13.09 9.35 -2.18
N ILE A 183 12.87 8.53 -3.22
CA ILE A 183 11.53 8.18 -3.69
C ILE A 183 10.72 7.48 -2.59
N SER A 184 11.32 6.51 -1.90
CA SER A 184 10.66 5.76 -0.82
C SER A 184 10.28 6.63 0.38
N ARG A 185 11.15 7.58 0.75
CA ARG A 185 10.91 8.55 1.82
C ARG A 185 9.80 9.52 1.46
N LEU A 186 9.85 10.08 0.24
CA LEU A 186 8.88 11.06 -0.22
C LEU A 186 7.48 10.46 -0.40
N ALA A 187 7.35 9.32 -1.06
CA ALA A 187 6.05 8.76 -1.44
C ALA A 187 5.26 8.11 -0.29
N ARG A 188 5.89 7.92 0.88
CA ARG A 188 5.28 7.21 2.03
C ARG A 188 4.06 7.94 2.60
N ASP A 189 4.15 9.25 2.71
CA ASP A 189 3.20 10.11 3.42
C ASP A 189 2.59 11.19 2.49
N LEU A 190 2.40 10.83 1.23
CA LEU A 190 1.80 11.67 0.18
C LEU A 190 0.45 11.09 -0.29
N PRO A 191 -0.66 11.36 0.43
CA PRO A 191 -1.99 11.10 -0.09
C PRO A 191 -2.33 12.06 -1.24
N ILE A 192 -2.87 11.50 -2.33
CA ILE A 192 -3.50 12.21 -3.45
C ILE A 192 -4.95 11.74 -3.57
N VAL A 193 -5.83 12.57 -4.14
CA VAL A 193 -7.22 12.18 -4.39
C VAL A 193 -7.42 11.87 -5.86
N LEU A 194 -7.91 10.68 -6.18
CA LEU A 194 -8.25 10.31 -7.56
C LEU A 194 -9.58 10.95 -7.98
N SER A 195 -9.88 10.93 -9.28
CA SER A 195 -11.20 11.31 -9.83
C SER A 195 -12.38 10.63 -9.12
N GLN A 196 -12.15 9.43 -8.56
CA GLN A 196 -13.10 8.62 -7.79
C GLN A 196 -13.33 9.15 -6.34
N GLY A 197 -12.76 10.28 -5.96
CA GLY A 197 -13.06 11.02 -4.72
C GLY A 197 -12.37 10.51 -3.43
N ALA A 198 -11.93 9.25 -3.39
CA ALA A 198 -11.20 8.70 -2.25
C ALA A 198 -9.70 9.10 -2.26
N PRO A 199 -9.10 9.46 -1.11
CA PRO A 199 -7.66 9.64 -0.99
C PRO A 199 -6.92 8.31 -1.02
N VAL A 200 -5.91 8.20 -1.88
CA VAL A 200 -4.98 7.07 -1.98
C VAL A 200 -3.56 7.53 -1.69
N GLN A 201 -2.71 6.66 -1.15
CA GLN A 201 -1.29 6.99 -0.99
C GLN A 201 -0.58 6.94 -2.34
N LEU A 202 0.27 7.91 -2.66
CA LEU A 202 1.04 7.92 -3.92
C LEU A 202 1.82 6.62 -4.11
N ALA A 203 2.31 6.02 -3.03
CA ALA A 203 2.99 4.72 -3.04
C ALA A 203 2.12 3.54 -3.52
N SER A 204 0.78 3.59 -3.48
CA SER A 204 -0.06 2.50 -4.03
C SER A 204 -0.12 2.51 -5.56
N LEU A 205 0.24 3.63 -6.20
CA LEU A 205 0.40 3.74 -7.66
C LEU A 205 1.80 3.34 -8.15
N MET A 206 2.65 2.84 -7.24
CA MET A 206 3.95 2.22 -7.52
C MET A 206 3.93 0.72 -7.13
N PRO A 207 3.06 -0.10 -7.75
CA PRO A 207 2.93 -1.50 -7.39
C PRO A 207 4.17 -2.30 -7.83
N ARG A 208 4.58 -3.26 -7.01
CA ARG A 208 5.61 -4.23 -7.39
C ARG A 208 5.05 -5.18 -8.45
N PRO A 209 5.88 -5.68 -9.39
CA PRO A 209 5.43 -6.63 -10.43
C PRO A 209 4.61 -7.80 -9.89
N ARG A 210 5.04 -8.43 -8.78
CA ARG A 210 4.31 -9.53 -8.13
C ARG A 210 2.88 -9.15 -7.67
N GLN A 211 2.64 -7.89 -7.28
CA GLN A 211 1.31 -7.42 -6.88
C GLN A 211 0.38 -7.28 -8.09
N VAL A 212 0.89 -6.71 -9.19
CA VAL A 212 0.15 -6.63 -10.47
C VAL A 212 -0.14 -8.03 -11.01
N TYR A 213 0.88 -8.90 -11.03
CA TYR A 213 0.72 -10.28 -11.50
C TYR A 213 -0.27 -11.08 -10.64
N ALA A 214 -0.33 -10.84 -9.33
CA ALA A 214 -1.35 -11.43 -8.47
C ALA A 214 -2.77 -11.00 -8.88
N HIS A 215 -2.98 -9.72 -9.10
CA HIS A 215 -4.28 -9.21 -9.54
C HIS A 215 -4.68 -9.74 -10.93
N LEU A 216 -3.73 -9.83 -11.86
CA LEU A 216 -3.96 -10.39 -13.20
C LEU A 216 -4.29 -11.89 -13.17
N VAL A 217 -3.57 -12.69 -12.37
CA VAL A 217 -3.88 -14.12 -12.17
C VAL A 217 -5.26 -14.30 -11.52
N GLU A 218 -5.59 -13.48 -10.52
CA GLU A 218 -6.92 -13.47 -9.90
C GLU A 218 -8.02 -13.15 -10.92
N HIS A 219 -7.82 -12.13 -11.76
CA HIS A 219 -8.77 -11.73 -12.80
C HIS A 219 -9.01 -12.81 -13.85
N VAL A 220 -7.95 -13.50 -14.31
CA VAL A 220 -8.09 -14.63 -15.25
C VAL A 220 -8.86 -15.79 -14.60
N ILE A 221 -8.63 -16.08 -13.33
CA ILE A 221 -9.35 -17.12 -12.59
C ILE A 221 -10.81 -16.70 -12.30
N ARG A 222 -11.09 -15.39 -12.21
CA ARG A 222 -12.46 -14.86 -12.12
C ARG A 222 -13.19 -14.99 -13.46
N ARG A 223 -12.54 -14.67 -14.58
CA ARG A 223 -13.07 -14.87 -15.94
C ARG A 223 -13.21 -16.35 -16.31
N GLU A 224 -12.33 -17.22 -15.82
CA GLU A 224 -12.47 -18.68 -15.94
C GLU A 224 -13.86 -19.16 -15.51
N ARG A 225 -14.36 -18.70 -14.36
CA ARG A 225 -15.71 -19.04 -13.88
C ARG A 225 -16.81 -18.54 -14.82
N GLN A 226 -16.64 -17.33 -15.37
CA GLN A 226 -17.58 -16.78 -16.34
C GLN A 226 -17.58 -17.61 -17.63
N TRP A 227 -16.41 -17.99 -18.17
CA TRP A 227 -16.31 -18.85 -19.34
C TRP A 227 -16.89 -20.25 -19.09
N MET A 228 -16.74 -20.80 -17.88
CA MET A 228 -17.41 -22.06 -17.50
C MET A 228 -18.93 -21.90 -17.44
N ALA A 229 -19.44 -20.82 -16.84
CA ALA A 229 -20.87 -20.56 -16.74
C ALA A 229 -21.55 -20.35 -18.12
N HIS A 230 -20.82 -19.77 -19.09
CA HIS A 230 -21.29 -19.58 -20.47
C HIS A 230 -20.97 -20.78 -21.39
N GLY A 231 -20.53 -21.92 -20.85
CA GLY A 231 -20.20 -23.13 -21.63
C GLY A 231 -18.97 -23.00 -22.54
N THR A 232 -18.26 -21.87 -22.53
CA THR A 232 -17.05 -21.61 -23.33
C THR A 232 -15.83 -22.39 -22.81
N LEU A 233 -15.90 -22.93 -21.60
CA LEU A 233 -14.82 -23.67 -20.95
C LEU A 233 -15.39 -24.86 -20.16
N GLU A 234 -15.08 -26.10 -20.57
CA GLU A 234 -15.57 -27.29 -19.85
C GLU A 234 -14.89 -27.51 -18.48
N LYS A 235 -13.62 -27.09 -18.34
CA LYS A 235 -12.76 -27.41 -17.19
C LYS A 235 -11.87 -26.22 -16.83
N PRO A 236 -11.60 -25.96 -15.53
CA PRO A 236 -10.72 -24.87 -15.10
C PRO A 236 -9.35 -24.88 -15.78
N LEU A 237 -8.81 -23.69 -16.02
CA LEU A 237 -7.51 -23.49 -16.64
C LEU A 237 -6.40 -24.04 -15.76
N THR A 238 -5.48 -24.79 -16.36
CA THR A 238 -4.22 -25.15 -15.70
C THR A 238 -3.36 -23.91 -15.46
N ASP A 239 -2.44 -23.97 -14.50
CA ASP A 239 -1.47 -22.88 -14.25
C ASP A 239 -0.66 -22.52 -15.53
N GLN A 240 -0.48 -23.48 -16.45
CA GLN A 240 0.12 -23.26 -17.78
C GLN A 240 -0.83 -22.51 -18.72
N ALA A 241 -2.12 -22.85 -18.74
CA ALA A 241 -3.11 -22.17 -19.57
C ALA A 241 -3.34 -20.71 -19.11
N ILE A 242 -3.32 -20.45 -17.80
CA ILE A 242 -3.33 -19.09 -17.23
C ILE A 242 -2.09 -18.31 -17.66
N ALA A 243 -0.89 -18.91 -17.55
CA ALA A 243 0.35 -18.28 -18.02
C ALA A 243 0.32 -17.96 -19.53
N ASN A 244 -0.24 -18.87 -20.33
CA ASN A 244 -0.40 -18.68 -21.77
C ASN A 244 -1.42 -17.58 -22.09
N HIS A 245 -2.54 -17.50 -21.35
CA HIS A 245 -3.54 -16.45 -21.51
C HIS A 245 -2.95 -15.07 -21.21
N LEU A 246 -2.25 -14.91 -20.07
CA LEU A 246 -1.57 -13.66 -19.71
C LEU A 246 -0.49 -13.28 -20.73
N ARG A 247 0.24 -14.25 -21.29
CA ARG A 247 1.23 -14.01 -22.34
C ARG A 247 0.62 -13.44 -23.63
N ARG A 248 -0.59 -13.87 -24.04
CA ARG A 248 -1.30 -13.27 -25.19
C ARG A 248 -1.67 -11.81 -24.96
N HIS A 249 -1.84 -11.41 -23.70
CA HIS A 249 -2.09 -10.02 -23.28
C HIS A 249 -0.80 -9.28 -22.88
N GLY A 250 0.37 -9.72 -23.38
CA GLY A 250 1.65 -9.02 -23.19
C GLY A 250 2.31 -9.23 -21.82
N VAL A 251 1.82 -10.14 -20.97
CA VAL A 251 2.36 -10.38 -19.62
C VAL A 251 3.02 -11.77 -19.54
N PRO A 252 4.32 -11.88 -19.83
CA PRO A 252 5.03 -13.16 -19.92
C PRO A 252 5.34 -13.74 -18.53
N LEU A 253 4.40 -14.50 -17.96
CA LEU A 253 4.65 -15.30 -16.76
C LEU A 253 5.14 -16.71 -17.09
N LEU A 254 5.92 -17.28 -16.15
CA LEU A 254 6.23 -18.71 -16.11
C LEU A 254 5.12 -19.44 -15.35
N ARG A 255 4.83 -20.69 -15.72
CA ARG A 255 3.89 -21.56 -14.99
C ARG A 255 4.16 -21.58 -13.50
N ARG A 256 5.42 -21.76 -13.07
CA ARG A 256 5.80 -21.77 -11.65
C ARG A 256 5.41 -20.49 -10.92
N THR A 257 5.55 -19.33 -11.57
CA THR A 257 5.17 -18.03 -11.01
C THR A 257 3.66 -17.91 -10.85
N VAL A 258 2.88 -18.44 -11.80
CA VAL A 258 1.42 -18.54 -11.66
C VAL A 258 1.05 -19.48 -10.51
N THR A 259 1.69 -20.65 -10.39
CA THR A 259 1.52 -21.59 -9.27
C THR A 259 1.81 -20.92 -7.91
N ASP A 260 2.92 -20.20 -7.78
CA ASP A 260 3.31 -19.50 -6.56
C ASP A 260 2.30 -18.43 -6.17
N ILE A 261 1.93 -17.56 -7.13
CA ILE A 261 0.91 -16.52 -6.96
C ILE A 261 -0.44 -17.14 -6.58
N ARG A 262 -0.83 -18.23 -7.23
CA ARG A 262 -2.07 -18.97 -6.95
C ARG A 262 -2.09 -19.49 -5.51
N HIS A 263 -0.96 -19.99 -4.99
CA HIS A 263 -0.81 -20.37 -3.59
C HIS A 263 -0.84 -19.17 -2.63
N GLU A 264 -0.23 -18.03 -2.98
CA GLU A 264 -0.33 -16.79 -2.18
C GLU A 264 -1.77 -16.27 -2.06
N LEU A 265 -2.55 -16.39 -3.13
CA LEU A 265 -3.97 -16.07 -3.16
C LEU A 265 -4.87 -17.15 -2.53
N ALA A 266 -4.29 -18.27 -2.06
CA ALA A 266 -5.00 -19.45 -1.54
C ALA A 266 -6.05 -20.02 -2.52
N ILE A 267 -5.76 -19.96 -3.82
CA ILE A 267 -6.61 -20.55 -4.86
C ILE A 267 -6.15 -22.01 -5.09
N PRO A 268 -7.05 -23.02 -5.06
CA PRO A 268 -6.70 -24.40 -5.37
C PRO A 268 -6.26 -24.60 -6.82
N ASP A 269 -5.56 -25.70 -7.10
CA ASP A 269 -5.21 -26.08 -8.48
C ASP A 269 -6.46 -26.39 -9.33
N TYR A 270 -6.27 -26.54 -10.64
CA TYR A 270 -7.36 -26.75 -11.59
C TYR A 270 -8.19 -28.03 -11.31
N ARG A 271 -7.61 -29.08 -10.71
CA ARG A 271 -8.31 -30.33 -10.37
C ARG A 271 -9.29 -30.09 -9.22
N HIS A 272 -8.83 -29.39 -8.19
CA HIS A 272 -9.64 -29.01 -7.04
C HIS A 272 -10.68 -27.94 -7.38
N ARG A 273 -10.40 -27.04 -8.35
CA ARG A 273 -11.41 -26.10 -8.87
C ARG A 273 -12.48 -26.79 -9.71
N HIS A 274 -12.18 -27.90 -10.39
CA HIS A 274 -13.13 -28.59 -11.27
C HIS A 274 -14.27 -29.27 -10.50
N GLY A 275 -14.03 -29.72 -9.27
CA GLY A 275 -14.99 -30.49 -8.47
C GLY A 275 -16.17 -29.71 -7.87
N GLY A 276 -16.27 -28.39 -8.05
CA GLY A 276 -17.43 -27.54 -7.69
C GLY A 276 -17.81 -27.41 -6.20
N ARG A 277 -17.38 -28.33 -5.31
CA ARG A 277 -17.80 -28.44 -3.91
C ARG A 277 -16.72 -28.04 -2.89
N GLY A 278 -15.90 -27.04 -3.23
CA GLY A 278 -14.78 -26.57 -2.40
C GLY A 278 -15.15 -25.47 -1.42
N TYR A 279 -14.28 -25.23 -0.43
CA TYR A 279 -14.40 -24.13 0.55
C TYR A 279 -14.53 -22.73 -0.11
N LEU A 280 -14.06 -22.59 -1.35
CA LEU A 280 -14.20 -21.35 -2.12
C LEU A 280 -15.61 -21.06 -2.63
N SER A 281 -16.47 -22.06 -2.91
CA SER A 281 -17.85 -21.78 -3.34
C SER A 281 -18.72 -21.39 -2.14
N ALA A 282 -18.56 -22.07 -1.01
CA ALA A 282 -19.18 -21.68 0.27
C ALA A 282 -18.71 -20.33 0.83
N THR A 283 -17.68 -19.73 0.23
CA THR A 283 -17.16 -18.41 0.62
C THR A 283 -17.08 -17.41 -0.55
N GLU A 284 -17.86 -17.64 -1.61
CA GLU A 284 -17.93 -16.76 -2.79
C GLU A 284 -18.68 -15.46 -2.49
N THR A 285 -19.69 -15.51 -1.62
CA THR A 285 -20.47 -14.35 -1.14
C THR A 285 -19.74 -13.49 -0.09
N PHE A 286 -18.54 -13.88 0.32
CA PHE A 286 -17.80 -13.15 1.36
C PHE A 286 -17.23 -11.85 0.81
N SER A 287 -17.19 -10.83 1.68
CA SER A 287 -16.56 -9.54 1.43
C SER A 287 -15.10 -9.68 0.96
N ASN A 288 -14.57 -8.62 0.35
CA ASN A 288 -13.13 -8.49 0.21
C ASN A 288 -12.44 -8.53 1.59
N PRO A 289 -11.21 -9.10 1.72
CA PRO A 289 -10.49 -9.14 2.97
C PRO A 289 -10.07 -7.75 3.48
N VAL A 290 -10.67 -7.33 4.60
CA VAL A 290 -10.42 -6.08 5.32
C VAL A 290 -9.34 -6.31 6.39
N VAL A 291 -8.42 -5.35 6.60
CA VAL A 291 -7.45 -5.44 7.70
C VAL A 291 -8.17 -5.38 9.05
N LEU A 292 -7.84 -6.28 9.98
CA LEU A 292 -8.52 -6.34 11.29
C LEU A 292 -7.99 -5.27 12.26
N ASN A 293 -8.31 -4.01 11.98
CA ASN A 293 -8.03 -2.86 12.84
C ASN A 293 -9.28 -2.00 13.11
N ARG A 294 -9.27 -1.25 14.21
CA ARG A 294 -10.42 -0.45 14.68
C ARG A 294 -11.03 0.49 13.61
N GLN A 295 -10.20 1.12 12.78
CA GLN A 295 -10.69 2.04 11.74
C GLN A 295 -11.38 1.28 10.61
N ALA A 296 -10.73 0.24 10.09
CA ALA A 296 -11.26 -0.56 8.99
C ALA A 296 -12.53 -1.34 9.40
N LEU A 297 -12.63 -1.81 10.64
CA LEU A 297 -13.85 -2.39 11.20
C LEU A 297 -15.01 -1.38 11.28
N LYS A 298 -14.72 -0.10 11.58
CA LYS A 298 -15.75 0.94 11.62
C LYS A 298 -16.27 1.28 10.21
N THR A 299 -15.38 1.33 9.22
CA THR A 299 -15.72 1.71 7.84
C THR A 299 -16.34 0.58 7.04
N PHE A 300 -15.79 -0.63 7.11
CA PHE A 300 -16.09 -1.71 6.14
C PHE A 300 -16.85 -2.89 6.72
N VAL A 301 -17.08 -2.97 8.03
CA VAL A 301 -17.83 -4.09 8.63
C VAL A 301 -19.17 -3.57 9.18
N PRO A 302 -20.31 -4.14 8.76
CA PRO A 302 -21.62 -3.72 9.26
C PRO A 302 -21.91 -4.28 10.66
N THR A 303 -22.95 -3.74 11.30
CA THR A 303 -23.47 -4.22 12.58
C THR A 303 -24.46 -5.39 12.46
N CYS A 304 -24.70 -5.88 11.24
CA CYS A 304 -25.63 -6.95 10.92
C CYS A 304 -25.11 -8.34 11.38
N PRO A 305 -26.00 -9.35 11.41
CA PRO A 305 -25.60 -10.74 11.59
C PRO A 305 -24.80 -11.30 10.40
N GLY A 306 -23.98 -12.32 10.68
CA GLY A 306 -23.26 -13.02 9.61
C GLY A 306 -22.17 -13.98 10.09
N VAL A 307 -21.49 -14.56 9.12
CA VAL A 307 -20.35 -15.49 9.29
C VAL A 307 -19.09 -14.80 8.79
N TYR A 308 -17.94 -15.05 9.43
CA TYR A 308 -16.65 -14.47 9.08
C TYR A 308 -15.51 -15.45 9.25
N GLU A 309 -14.41 -15.16 8.58
CA GLU A 309 -13.14 -15.86 8.73
C GLU A 309 -11.99 -14.86 8.85
N ILE A 310 -11.01 -15.19 9.70
CA ILE A 310 -9.80 -14.40 9.93
C ILE A 310 -8.60 -15.16 9.35
N ARG A 311 -7.82 -14.44 8.54
CA ARG A 311 -6.64 -14.93 7.85
C ARG A 311 -5.37 -14.25 8.33
N VAL A 312 -4.26 -14.97 8.25
CA VAL A 312 -2.90 -14.45 8.46
C VAL A 312 -1.99 -14.93 7.33
N PRO A 313 -0.92 -14.20 6.95
CA PRO A 313 0.01 -14.66 5.92
C PRO A 313 0.69 -15.97 6.29
N SER A 314 0.90 -16.87 5.33
CA SER A 314 1.43 -18.23 5.58
C SER A 314 2.80 -18.24 6.28
N HIS A 315 3.63 -17.21 6.07
CA HIS A 315 4.93 -17.04 6.76
C HIS A 315 4.79 -16.66 8.25
N SER A 316 3.62 -16.23 8.70
CA SER A 316 3.35 -15.94 10.12
C SER A 316 3.05 -17.21 10.93
N LEU A 317 2.68 -18.31 10.27
CA LEU A 317 2.28 -19.57 10.90
C LEU A 317 3.50 -20.43 11.31
N THR A 318 4.60 -20.33 10.56
CA THR A 318 5.84 -21.09 10.82
C THR A 318 6.67 -20.54 11.99
N MET A 319 6.40 -19.31 12.43
CA MET A 319 7.11 -18.67 13.55
C MET A 319 6.71 -19.26 14.91
N ASP A 320 5.44 -19.58 15.11
CA ASP A 320 4.96 -20.09 16.40
C ASP A 320 5.27 -21.59 16.59
N ALA A 321 5.51 -22.35 15.51
CA ALA A 321 5.87 -23.77 15.55
C ALA A 321 7.27 -24.07 16.14
N LYS A 322 8.10 -23.04 16.36
CA LYS A 322 9.37 -23.17 17.09
C LYS A 322 9.23 -22.92 18.61
N ASP A 323 8.26 -22.11 19.04
CA ASP A 323 7.99 -21.86 20.47
C ASP A 323 7.46 -23.12 21.20
N THR A 324 6.77 -24.02 20.49
CA THR A 324 6.14 -25.21 21.10
C THR A 324 7.04 -26.46 21.14
N ARG A 325 8.32 -26.39 20.75
CA ARG A 325 9.25 -27.54 20.69
C ARG A 325 9.82 -28.00 22.04
N GLN A 326 9.09 -27.79 23.13
CA GLN A 326 9.39 -28.33 24.45
C GLN A 326 8.13 -28.94 25.09
N LYS A 327 7.80 -30.18 24.71
CA LYS A 327 7.37 -31.28 25.61
C LYS A 327 7.07 -32.57 24.81
N ASN A 328 7.35 -33.71 25.45
CA ASN A 328 7.04 -35.10 25.09
C ASN A 328 7.73 -35.71 23.83
N PRO A 329 8.78 -36.53 24.01
CA PRO A 329 9.40 -37.34 22.95
C PRO A 329 8.53 -38.51 22.44
N LEU A 330 7.59 -39.01 23.25
CA LEU A 330 6.88 -40.28 23.03
C LEU A 330 5.74 -40.27 21.96
N GLN A 331 5.63 -39.21 21.16
CA GLN A 331 4.67 -39.14 20.03
C GLN A 331 5.36 -38.93 18.66
N GLN A 332 6.69 -38.97 18.60
CA GLN A 332 7.43 -38.62 17.37
C GLN A 332 7.52 -39.75 16.32
N GLU A 333 7.12 -40.97 16.64
CA GLU A 333 7.24 -42.11 15.72
C GLU A 333 5.97 -42.41 14.90
N THR A 334 4.78 -42.06 15.40
CA THR A 334 3.50 -42.36 14.73
C THR A 334 3.14 -41.38 13.59
N LEU A 335 3.88 -40.28 13.44
CA LEU A 335 3.54 -39.17 12.52
C LEU A 335 4.40 -39.07 11.25
N LYS A 336 5.34 -40.00 11.02
CA LYS A 336 6.26 -39.94 9.86
C LYS A 336 5.63 -40.24 8.49
N ASN A 337 4.42 -40.78 8.44
CA ASN A 337 3.77 -41.25 7.19
C ASN A 337 2.53 -40.44 6.74
N ILE A 338 2.25 -39.28 7.35
CA ILE A 338 1.17 -38.40 6.88
C ILE A 338 1.77 -37.25 6.06
N GLN A 339 1.41 -37.16 4.78
CA GLN A 339 1.78 -36.00 3.95
C GLN A 339 1.30 -34.71 4.64
N PRO A 340 2.15 -33.68 4.80
CA PRO A 340 1.74 -32.45 5.47
C PRO A 340 0.64 -31.76 4.65
N LEU A 341 -0.59 -31.80 5.17
CA LEU A 341 -1.74 -31.10 4.63
C LEU A 341 -1.41 -29.60 4.45
N PRO A 342 -1.89 -28.95 3.38
CA PRO A 342 -1.54 -27.56 3.09
C PRO A 342 -2.01 -26.66 4.23
N ILE A 343 -1.04 -25.99 4.88
CA ILE A 343 -1.29 -25.10 6.01
C ILE A 343 -2.22 -23.96 5.54
N SER A 344 -3.48 -24.02 5.98
CA SER A 344 -4.48 -23.02 5.63
C SER A 344 -4.12 -21.68 6.27
N ASN A 345 -4.23 -20.60 5.48
CA ASN A 345 -4.01 -19.24 5.97
C ASN A 345 -5.18 -18.69 6.80
N ILE A 346 -6.29 -19.44 6.89
CA ILE A 346 -7.44 -19.16 7.75
C ILE A 346 -7.16 -19.73 9.13
N VAL A 347 -7.02 -18.84 10.11
CA VAL A 347 -6.75 -19.22 11.51
C VAL A 347 -8.00 -19.28 12.36
N TYR A 348 -9.09 -18.62 11.94
CA TYR A 348 -10.35 -18.62 12.70
C TYR A 348 -11.56 -18.50 11.78
N ILE A 349 -12.63 -19.23 12.09
CA ILE A 349 -13.98 -19.11 11.53
C ILE A 349 -14.92 -18.79 12.70
N GLY A 350 -15.87 -17.88 12.51
CA GLY A 350 -16.85 -17.50 13.53
C GLY A 350 -18.15 -16.92 12.95
N SER A 351 -19.22 -16.86 13.75
CA SER A 351 -20.39 -16.00 13.46
C SER A 351 -20.69 -15.01 14.58
N ALA A 352 -21.53 -14.03 14.28
CA ALA A 352 -22.09 -13.11 15.26
C ALA A 352 -23.43 -12.54 14.78
N GLY A 353 -24.33 -12.22 15.72
CA GLY A 353 -25.48 -11.36 15.45
C GLY A 353 -25.12 -9.88 15.25
N ASN A 354 -23.87 -9.50 15.53
CA ASN A 354 -23.30 -8.18 15.23
C ASN A 354 -21.81 -8.35 14.90
N LEU A 355 -21.50 -8.43 13.61
CA LEU A 355 -20.15 -8.67 13.09
C LEU A 355 -19.14 -7.62 13.60
N ARG A 356 -19.46 -6.32 13.49
CA ARG A 356 -18.59 -5.22 13.93
C ARG A 356 -18.22 -5.32 15.41
N LYS A 357 -19.19 -5.59 16.31
CA LYS A 357 -18.93 -5.74 17.75
C LYS A 357 -17.98 -6.91 17.99
N ARG A 358 -18.31 -8.10 17.49
CA ARG A 358 -17.52 -9.32 17.71
C ARG A 358 -16.09 -9.20 17.19
N LEU A 359 -15.91 -8.61 16.01
CA LEU A 359 -14.59 -8.38 15.43
C LEU A 359 -13.78 -7.31 16.19
N SER A 360 -14.45 -6.31 16.78
CA SER A 360 -13.82 -5.37 17.72
C SER A 360 -13.39 -6.05 19.02
N ASP A 361 -14.15 -7.03 19.52
CA ASP A 361 -13.79 -7.82 20.71
C ASP A 361 -12.57 -8.73 20.45
N HIS A 362 -12.46 -9.31 19.25
CA HIS A 362 -11.25 -10.00 18.80
C HIS A 362 -10.05 -9.03 18.70
N HIS A 363 -10.23 -7.87 18.07
CA HIS A 363 -9.18 -6.85 17.93
C HIS A 363 -8.71 -6.28 19.28
N SER A 364 -9.60 -6.23 20.28
CA SER A 364 -9.32 -5.70 21.61
C SER A 364 -8.88 -6.79 22.62
N GLY A 365 -8.65 -8.03 22.18
CA GLY A 365 -8.27 -9.17 23.04
C GLY A 365 -9.39 -9.71 23.96
N ARG A 366 -10.56 -9.06 24.00
CA ARG A 366 -11.71 -9.39 24.86
C ARG A 366 -12.43 -10.69 24.48
N SER A 367 -12.10 -11.27 23.33
CA SER A 367 -12.65 -12.55 22.86
C SER A 367 -12.19 -13.81 23.60
N GLY A 368 -11.28 -13.71 24.59
CA GLY A 368 -10.71 -14.86 25.31
C GLY A 368 -9.80 -15.76 24.46
N ASN A 369 -9.47 -15.35 23.24
CA ASN A 369 -8.64 -16.12 22.31
C ASN A 369 -7.25 -15.48 22.15
N HIS A 370 -6.34 -15.78 23.08
CA HIS A 370 -5.00 -15.21 23.11
C HIS A 370 -4.14 -15.57 21.89
N VAL A 371 -4.34 -16.75 21.29
CA VAL A 371 -3.62 -17.19 20.08
C VAL A 371 -4.03 -16.32 18.89
N LEU A 372 -5.34 -16.14 18.68
CA LEU A 372 -5.87 -15.24 17.67
C LEU A 372 -5.41 -13.79 17.91
N TYR A 373 -5.41 -13.33 19.17
CA TYR A 373 -4.94 -11.99 19.52
C TYR A 373 -3.45 -11.78 19.18
N ARG A 374 -2.57 -12.78 19.40
CA ARG A 374 -1.14 -12.72 18.99
C ARG A 374 -0.99 -12.50 17.48
N TYR A 375 -1.88 -13.05 16.66
CA TYR A 375 -1.87 -12.80 15.21
C TYR A 375 -2.41 -11.41 14.83
N ILE A 376 -3.38 -10.89 15.58
CA ILE A 376 -3.97 -9.57 15.33
C ILE A 376 -3.00 -8.45 15.71
N THR A 377 -2.33 -8.54 16.86
CA THR A 377 -1.37 -7.53 17.31
C THR A 377 -0.11 -7.46 16.45
N LYS A 378 0.28 -8.56 15.80
CA LYS A 378 1.31 -8.57 14.74
C LYS A 378 0.91 -7.77 13.48
N GLY A 379 -0.35 -7.28 13.38
CA GLY A 379 -0.82 -6.38 12.31
C GLY A 379 -1.17 -7.04 10.98
N TYR A 380 -1.00 -8.36 10.87
CA TYR A 380 -1.18 -9.10 9.62
C TYR A 380 -2.57 -9.74 9.45
N ALA A 381 -3.40 -9.73 10.50
CA ALA A 381 -4.73 -10.33 10.46
C ALA A 381 -5.67 -9.57 9.50
N ARG A 382 -6.33 -10.31 8.60
CA ARG A 382 -7.41 -9.80 7.74
C ARG A 382 -8.68 -10.60 7.96
N VAL A 383 -9.83 -9.95 7.87
CA VAL A 383 -11.15 -10.58 7.97
C VAL A 383 -11.91 -10.43 6.68
N ARG A 384 -12.66 -11.45 6.28
CA ARG A 384 -13.80 -11.31 5.37
C ARG A 384 -15.04 -11.93 5.98
N TYR A 385 -16.21 -11.43 5.58
CA TYR A 385 -17.50 -11.83 6.17
C TYR A 385 -18.57 -11.98 5.08
N ASN A 386 -19.56 -12.84 5.31
CA ASN A 386 -20.82 -12.87 4.57
C ASN A 386 -21.97 -12.49 5.50
N LEU A 387 -22.93 -11.72 4.98
CA LEU A 387 -24.14 -11.37 5.72
C LEU A 387 -25.13 -12.52 5.64
N VAL A 388 -25.71 -12.88 6.78
CA VAL A 388 -26.58 -14.04 6.92
C VAL A 388 -27.63 -13.67 7.96
N ASP A 389 -28.77 -13.16 7.51
CA ASP A 389 -29.78 -12.53 8.38
C ASP A 389 -30.55 -13.51 9.27
N GLN A 390 -30.50 -14.82 8.96
CA GLN A 390 -31.09 -15.90 9.76
C GLN A 390 -30.15 -17.11 9.75
N ASN A 391 -30.14 -17.90 10.82
CA ASN A 391 -29.36 -19.14 10.92
C ASN A 391 -27.83 -18.99 10.72
N TRP A 392 -27.25 -17.81 11.00
CA TRP A 392 -25.80 -17.56 10.88
C TRP A 392 -24.92 -18.53 11.69
N ARG A 393 -25.43 -19.08 12.81
CA ARG A 393 -24.74 -20.14 13.57
C ARG A 393 -24.69 -21.47 12.80
N GLN A 394 -25.72 -21.79 12.02
CA GLN A 394 -25.70 -22.99 11.17
C GLN A 394 -24.76 -22.77 9.99
N ALA A 395 -24.79 -21.59 9.35
CA ALA A 395 -23.84 -21.25 8.30
C ALA A 395 -22.36 -21.26 8.78
N GLU A 396 -22.09 -20.92 10.04
CA GLU A 396 -20.77 -21.12 10.67
C GLU A 396 -20.41 -22.60 10.79
N ARG A 397 -21.34 -23.44 11.25
CA ARG A 397 -21.14 -24.90 11.36
C ARG A 397 -20.89 -25.55 10.00
N ASP A 398 -21.70 -25.23 9.00
CA ASP A 398 -21.57 -25.77 7.65
C ASP A 398 -20.22 -25.37 7.04
N LEU A 399 -19.81 -24.11 7.23
CA LEU A 399 -18.51 -23.61 6.78
C LEU A 399 -17.33 -24.24 7.53
N TYR A 400 -17.46 -24.43 8.84
CA TYR A 400 -16.45 -25.08 9.69
C TYR A 400 -16.31 -26.58 9.38
N GLN A 401 -17.41 -27.30 9.20
CA GLN A 401 -17.40 -28.71 8.77
C GLN A 401 -16.78 -28.85 7.38
N LEU A 402 -17.13 -27.96 6.44
CA LEU A 402 -16.53 -27.90 5.12
C LEU A 402 -15.03 -27.61 5.18
N PHE A 403 -14.59 -26.73 6.09
CA PHE A 403 -13.17 -26.49 6.35
C PHE A 403 -12.47 -27.77 6.83
N CYS A 404 -12.97 -28.39 7.90
CA CYS A 404 -12.39 -29.60 8.47
C CYS A 404 -12.34 -30.75 7.45
N ARG A 405 -13.38 -30.90 6.61
CA ARG A 405 -13.41 -31.90 5.53
C ARG A 405 -12.34 -31.68 4.45
N ILE A 406 -11.91 -30.44 4.23
CA ILE A 406 -10.96 -30.07 3.16
C ILE A 406 -9.52 -29.97 3.68
N PHE A 407 -9.33 -29.47 4.90
CA PHE A 407 -8.01 -29.25 5.50
C PHE A 407 -7.65 -30.29 6.57
N GLY A 408 -8.48 -31.32 6.77
CA GLY A 408 -8.28 -32.44 7.70
C GLY A 408 -8.26 -32.08 9.19
N SER A 409 -8.38 -30.80 9.53
CA SER A 409 -8.25 -30.26 10.88
C SER A 409 -8.98 -28.91 11.00
N PRO A 410 -9.38 -28.48 12.20
CA PRO A 410 -10.02 -27.19 12.41
C PRO A 410 -9.03 -26.02 12.28
N PRO A 411 -9.51 -24.78 12.04
CA PRO A 411 -8.65 -23.60 12.02
C PRO A 411 -7.88 -23.45 13.34
N GLN A 412 -6.60 -23.10 13.28
CA GLN A 412 -5.65 -23.14 14.41
C GLN A 412 -6.12 -22.41 15.69
N CYS A 413 -6.95 -21.36 15.56
CA CYS A 413 -7.48 -20.59 16.68
C CYS A 413 -8.94 -20.95 17.06
N ASN A 414 -9.61 -21.87 16.36
CA ASN A 414 -10.93 -22.36 16.78
C ASN A 414 -10.75 -23.32 17.97
N ARG A 415 -10.92 -22.78 19.18
CA ARG A 415 -10.75 -23.52 20.46
C ARG A 415 -11.85 -24.53 20.76
N MET A 416 -13.00 -24.42 20.09
CA MET A 416 -14.16 -25.31 20.20
C MET A 416 -14.80 -25.45 18.82
N SER A 417 -15.46 -26.58 18.57
CA SER A 417 -16.38 -26.70 17.44
C SER A 417 -17.61 -25.81 17.69
N PRO A 418 -18.11 -25.07 16.68
CA PRO A 418 -19.36 -24.31 16.78
C PRO A 418 -20.61 -25.20 16.81
#